data_AF-A0A6V8ER90-F1
#
_entry.id   AF-A0A6V8ER90-F1
#
_cell.length_a   1.000
_cell.length_b   1.000
_cell.length_c   1.000
_cell.angle_alpha   90.00
_cell.angle_beta   90.00
_cell.angle_gamma   90.00
#
_symmetry.space_group_name_H-M   'P 1'
#
loop_
_entity.id
_entity.type
_entity.pdbx_description
1 polymer ?
#
loop_
_entity_poly.entity_id
_entity_poly.type
_entity_poly.pdbx_seq_one_letter_code
_entity_poly.pdbx_strand_id
1 'polypeptide(L)'
;MSDDGWLQSIQSVHVLGAGLREDRPAHQAFHDAGHLGYRMVPVHPKDAGNTLLGRPIRSQPWQSSEPELFVLFLSPDRVMAALRQWLLEGRTIPFIWLQPGAERDDVLEFLQDANIAHSHGRCWVITVTENDLPCINRLDEVPWFLQTMAQDGSECSLWRAFESGENHSLDEPLEWVGDLYDLRDSDETIARYIRSLQQEGETLNEAAYRLSK
;
A
#
# COMPACT_ATOMS: atom_id res chain seq x y z
N MET A 1 -25.12 3.81 16.78
CA MET A 1 -24.45 3.28 15.59
C MET A 1 -23.26 4.19 15.37
N SER A 2 -22.03 3.69 15.39
CA SER A 2 -20.88 4.55 15.12
C SER A 2 -21.01 5.11 13.70
N ASP A 3 -20.49 6.31 13.48
CA ASP A 3 -20.47 7.01 12.18
C ASP A 3 -19.50 6.35 11.17
N ASP A 4 -19.00 5.15 11.47
CA ASP A 4 -17.90 4.50 10.75
C ASP A 4 -18.37 3.38 9.82
N GLY A 5 -19.68 3.17 9.65
CA GLY A 5 -20.22 2.12 8.78
C GLY A 5 -19.75 2.20 7.32
N TRP A 6 -19.37 3.39 6.85
CA TRP A 6 -18.77 3.58 5.53
C TRP A 6 -17.43 2.86 5.36
N LEU A 7 -16.71 2.53 6.44
CA LEU A 7 -15.46 1.76 6.36
C LEU A 7 -15.69 0.38 5.73
N GLN A 8 -16.90 -0.17 5.78
CA GLN A 8 -17.20 -1.45 5.15
C GLN A 8 -17.25 -1.39 3.61
N SER A 9 -17.37 -0.19 3.03
CA SER A 9 -17.30 0.01 1.58
C SER A 9 -15.87 0.23 1.06
N ILE A 10 -14.90 0.40 1.96
CA ILE A 10 -13.48 0.53 1.59
C ILE A 10 -12.93 -0.85 1.24
N GLN A 11 -12.31 -0.96 0.08
CA GLN A 11 -11.68 -2.20 -0.40
C GLN A 11 -10.20 -2.24 -0.04
N SER A 12 -9.49 -1.11 -0.16
CA SER A 12 -8.04 -1.02 0.02
C SER A 12 -7.63 -0.10 1.17
N VAL A 13 -6.70 -0.57 1.98
CA VAL A 13 -6.19 0.16 3.15
C VAL A 13 -4.67 0.18 3.09
N HIS A 14 -4.10 1.35 2.84
CA HIS A 14 -2.65 1.51 2.81
C HIS A 14 -2.15 1.86 4.21
N VAL A 15 -1.31 0.99 4.76
CA VAL A 15 -0.78 1.15 6.12
C VAL A 15 0.64 1.70 6.03
N LEU A 16 0.77 3.02 6.19
CA LEU A 16 2.06 3.70 6.07
C LEU A 16 2.84 3.57 7.38
N GLY A 17 4.09 3.13 7.26
CA GLY A 17 4.95 2.78 8.38
C GLY A 17 5.01 1.28 8.67
N ALA A 18 4.27 0.44 7.91
CA ALA A 18 4.29 -1.01 8.05
C ALA A 18 5.46 -1.64 7.29
N GLY A 19 6.49 -2.06 8.03
CA GLY A 19 7.67 -2.75 7.53
C GLY A 19 7.93 -4.07 8.27
N LEU A 20 9.16 -4.58 8.21
CA LEU A 20 9.53 -5.91 8.73
C LEU A 20 9.64 -5.98 10.26
N ARG A 21 9.64 -4.83 10.93
CA ARG A 21 9.79 -4.78 12.39
C ARG A 21 8.52 -5.22 13.12
N GLU A 22 8.53 -6.45 13.61
CA GLU A 22 7.41 -7.08 14.35
C GLU A 22 7.03 -6.33 15.63
N ASP A 23 7.97 -5.60 16.26
CA ASP A 23 7.71 -4.81 17.47
C ASP A 23 6.88 -3.53 17.22
N ARG A 24 6.57 -3.22 15.96
CA ARG A 24 5.87 -1.98 15.59
C ARG A 24 4.36 -2.20 15.46
N PRO A 25 3.52 -1.28 16.00
CA PRO A 25 2.06 -1.36 15.85
C PRO A 25 1.58 -1.45 14.39
N ALA A 26 2.29 -0.81 13.45
CA ALA A 26 1.98 -0.87 12.03
C ALA A 26 2.10 -2.29 11.45
N HIS A 27 3.05 -3.10 11.95
CA HIS A 27 3.21 -4.50 11.57
C HIS A 27 2.08 -5.33 12.17
N GLN A 28 1.83 -5.14 13.47
CA GLN A 28 0.77 -5.85 14.19
C GLN A 28 -0.62 -5.63 13.58
N ALA A 29 -0.89 -4.45 13.00
CA ALA A 29 -2.16 -4.15 12.35
C ALA A 29 -2.57 -5.18 11.27
N PHE A 30 -1.60 -5.79 10.57
CA PHE A 30 -1.88 -6.81 9.56
C PHE A 30 -2.33 -8.14 10.16
N HIS A 31 -1.84 -8.49 11.35
CA HIS A 31 -2.32 -9.66 12.08
C HIS A 31 -3.73 -9.41 12.61
N ASP A 32 -3.96 -8.23 13.18
CA ASP A 32 -5.18 -7.92 13.91
C ASP A 32 -6.38 -7.64 12.98
N ALA A 33 -6.15 -7.01 11.83
CA ALA A 33 -7.21 -6.61 10.89
C ALA A 33 -7.16 -7.35 9.53
N GLY A 34 -6.12 -8.15 9.27
CA GLY A 34 -5.92 -8.81 7.96
C GLY A 34 -7.01 -9.80 7.57
N HIS A 35 -7.78 -10.31 8.54
CA HIS A 35 -8.88 -11.24 8.31
C HIS A 35 -10.21 -10.55 7.95
N LEU A 36 -10.29 -9.21 8.02
CA LEU A 36 -11.53 -8.45 7.80
C LEU A 36 -11.86 -8.26 6.30
N GLY A 37 -11.07 -8.81 5.39
CA GLY A 37 -11.33 -8.81 3.95
C GLY A 37 -10.91 -7.54 3.20
N TYR A 38 -10.28 -6.59 3.88
CA TYR A 38 -9.61 -5.45 3.24
C TYR A 38 -8.36 -5.92 2.48
N ARG A 39 -8.12 -5.36 1.29
CA ARG A 39 -6.79 -5.38 0.66
C ARG A 39 -5.87 -4.46 1.46
N MET A 40 -5.19 -5.03 2.44
CA MET A 40 -4.22 -4.30 3.26
C MET A 40 -2.88 -4.20 2.54
N VAL A 41 -2.43 -2.97 2.26
CA VAL A 41 -1.20 -2.69 1.51
C VAL A 41 -0.14 -2.14 2.47
N PRO A 42 0.95 -2.88 2.77
CA PRO A 42 2.01 -2.37 3.62
C PRO A 42 2.89 -1.38 2.84
N VAL A 43 3.15 -0.21 3.44
CA VAL A 43 3.96 0.85 2.81
C VAL A 43 5.09 1.26 3.74
N HIS A 44 6.32 0.96 3.32
CA HIS A 44 7.53 1.33 4.06
C HIS A 44 8.74 1.47 3.12
N PRO A 45 9.21 2.71 2.83
CA PRO A 45 10.25 2.96 1.82
C PRO A 45 11.53 2.13 1.97
N LYS A 46 11.97 1.88 3.21
CA LYS A 46 13.23 1.17 3.47
C LYS A 46 13.12 -0.35 3.38
N ASP A 47 11.91 -0.88 3.53
CA ASP A 47 11.67 -2.33 3.57
C ASP A 47 10.94 -2.77 2.28
N ALA A 48 10.74 -1.86 1.34
CA ALA A 48 10.05 -2.12 0.08
C ALA A 48 10.69 -3.27 -0.69
N GLY A 49 9.88 -4.05 -1.40
CA GLY A 49 10.30 -5.25 -2.12
C GLY A 49 10.29 -6.52 -1.27
N ASN A 50 10.44 -6.43 0.06
CA ASN A 50 10.18 -7.55 0.97
C ASN A 50 8.69 -7.81 1.12
N THR A 51 8.31 -8.89 1.80
CA THR A 51 6.92 -9.20 2.15
C THR A 51 6.63 -9.13 3.64
N LEU A 52 5.44 -8.69 4.00
CA LEU A 52 4.85 -8.80 5.34
C LEU A 52 3.65 -9.75 5.25
N LEU A 53 3.74 -10.93 5.88
CA LEU A 53 2.71 -11.99 5.80
C LEU A 53 2.29 -12.30 4.35
N GLY A 54 3.27 -12.49 3.47
CA GLY A 54 3.04 -12.73 2.04
C GLY A 54 2.49 -11.52 1.26
N ARG A 55 2.41 -10.34 1.87
CA ARG A 55 2.01 -9.08 1.21
C ARG A 55 3.24 -8.26 0.86
N PRO A 56 3.52 -8.00 -0.41
CA PRO A 56 4.70 -7.22 -0.79
C PRO A 56 4.61 -5.78 -0.26
N ILE A 57 5.69 -5.29 0.34
CA ILE A 57 5.82 -3.96 0.91
C ILE A 57 6.12 -2.96 -0.21
N ARG A 58 5.30 -1.91 -0.32
CA ARG A 58 5.49 -0.82 -1.28
C ARG A 58 6.46 0.23 -0.75
N SER A 59 7.17 0.86 -1.67
CA SER A 59 7.99 2.04 -1.36
C SER A 59 7.16 3.29 -1.11
N GLN A 60 5.98 3.37 -1.74
CA GLN A 60 5.09 4.53 -1.73
C GLN A 60 3.62 4.08 -1.93
N PRO A 61 2.63 4.87 -1.48
CA PRO A 61 1.24 4.39 -1.42
C PRO A 61 0.40 4.67 -2.69
N TRP A 62 0.89 5.42 -3.68
CA TRP A 62 0.22 5.67 -4.97
C TRP A 62 0.61 4.63 -6.02
N GLN A 63 0.13 3.40 -5.85
CA GLN A 63 0.07 2.43 -6.95
C GLN A 63 -1.25 2.49 -7.73
N SER A 64 -2.13 3.41 -7.33
CA SER A 64 -3.31 3.88 -8.05
C SER A 64 -3.34 5.40 -7.93
N SER A 65 -3.92 6.09 -8.90
CA SER A 65 -4.19 7.53 -8.81
C SER A 65 -5.24 7.87 -7.75
N GLU A 66 -6.10 6.91 -7.39
CA GLU A 66 -7.24 7.08 -6.50
C GLU A 66 -7.18 6.03 -5.35
N PRO A 67 -6.24 6.15 -4.40
CA PRO A 67 -6.27 5.32 -3.19
C PRO A 67 -7.52 5.64 -2.35
N GLU A 68 -7.97 4.70 -1.50
CA GLU A 68 -9.24 4.87 -0.76
C GLU A 68 -9.06 5.29 0.71
N LEU A 69 -8.10 4.68 1.42
CA LEU A 69 -7.85 4.94 2.84
C LEU A 69 -6.38 4.78 3.19
N PHE A 70 -5.82 5.77 3.87
CA PHE A 70 -4.48 5.72 4.46
C PHE A 70 -4.55 5.63 5.98
N VAL A 71 -3.85 4.65 6.56
CA VAL A 71 -3.68 4.52 8.00
C VAL A 71 -2.22 4.82 8.35
N LEU A 72 -1.99 5.92 9.06
CA LEU A 72 -0.65 6.47 9.26
C LEU A 72 -0.08 6.09 10.63
N PHE A 73 0.97 5.27 10.63
CA PHE A 73 1.82 4.97 11.78
C PHE A 73 3.17 5.72 11.67
N LEU A 74 3.10 7.03 11.46
CA LEU A 74 4.25 7.90 11.26
C LEU A 74 4.34 8.92 12.40
N SER A 75 5.54 9.43 12.69
CA SER A 75 5.65 10.59 13.59
C SER A 75 5.00 11.83 12.97
N PRO A 76 4.51 12.79 13.77
CA PRO A 76 3.87 14.00 13.25
C PRO A 76 4.72 14.75 12.22
N ASP A 77 6.04 14.85 12.44
CA ASP A 77 6.95 15.48 11.47
C ASP A 77 6.99 14.76 10.12
N ARG A 78 6.94 13.42 10.14
CA ARG A 78 6.92 12.61 8.91
C ARG A 78 5.56 12.72 8.21
N VAL A 79 4.47 12.80 8.97
CA VAL A 79 3.13 13.08 8.41
C VAL A 79 3.14 14.44 7.70
N MET A 80 3.61 15.51 8.37
CA MET A 80 3.69 16.83 7.77
C MET A 80 4.56 16.89 6.52
N ALA A 81 5.73 16.24 6.55
CA ALA A 81 6.61 16.19 5.38
C ALA A 81 5.93 15.48 4.20
N ALA A 82 5.27 14.35 4.46
CA ALA A 82 4.56 13.60 3.46
C ALA A 82 3.38 14.40 2.86
N LEU A 83 2.51 14.98 3.70
CA LEU A 83 1.38 15.80 3.25
C LEU A 83 1.80 16.96 2.35
N ARG A 84 2.85 17.69 2.73
CA ARG A 84 3.39 18.78 1.91
C ARG A 84 3.91 18.29 0.57
N GLN A 85 4.63 17.17 0.56
CA GLN A 85 5.13 16.57 -0.67
C GLN A 85 3.98 16.13 -1.59
N TRP A 86 2.96 15.46 -1.05
CA TRP A 86 1.83 14.94 -1.83
C TRP A 86 1.01 16.07 -2.46
N LEU A 87 0.78 17.16 -1.74
CA LEU A 87 0.11 18.34 -2.28
C LEU A 87 0.96 19.04 -3.36
N LEU A 88 2.28 19.14 -3.17
CA LEU A 88 3.18 19.69 -4.17
C LEU A 88 3.18 18.86 -5.47
N GLU A 89 3.11 17.53 -5.33
CA GLU A 89 3.01 16.58 -6.45
C GLU A 89 1.60 16.54 -7.08
N GLY A 90 0.61 17.22 -6.50
CA GLY A 90 -0.77 17.20 -6.99
C GLY A 90 -1.45 15.83 -6.85
N ARG A 91 -1.07 15.05 -5.84
CA ARG A 91 -1.64 13.72 -5.58
C ARG A 91 -3.06 13.83 -5.03
N THR A 92 -3.94 12.91 -5.43
CA THR A 92 -5.20 12.67 -4.73
C THR A 92 -4.89 12.05 -3.37
N ILE A 93 -5.21 12.76 -2.29
CA ILE A 93 -5.02 12.29 -0.91
C ILE A 93 -6.35 11.71 -0.43
N PRO A 94 -6.39 10.44 -0.01
CA PRO A 94 -7.62 9.80 0.45
C PRO A 94 -8.00 10.26 1.86
N PHE A 95 -9.04 9.65 2.43
CA PHE A 95 -9.28 9.76 3.86
C PHE A 95 -8.02 9.32 4.64
N ILE A 96 -7.61 10.13 5.61
CA ILE A 96 -6.44 9.85 6.46
C ILE A 96 -6.88 9.43 7.86
N TRP A 97 -6.43 8.27 8.28
CA TRP A 97 -6.53 7.83 9.66
C TRP A 97 -5.19 8.02 10.37
N LEU A 98 -5.10 9.03 11.23
CA LEU A 98 -3.97 9.23 12.12
C LEU A 98 -4.09 8.25 13.29
N GLN A 99 -3.12 7.35 13.40
CA GLN A 99 -3.02 6.49 14.58
C GLN A 99 -2.56 7.29 15.80
N PRO A 100 -2.92 6.89 17.03
CA PRO A 100 -2.45 7.55 18.24
C PRO A 100 -0.92 7.72 18.23
N GLY A 101 -0.48 8.97 18.42
CA GLY A 101 0.94 9.37 18.32
C GLY A 101 1.39 9.93 16.97
N ALA A 102 0.55 9.88 15.93
CA ALA A 102 0.80 10.52 14.63
C ALA A 102 0.21 11.95 14.53
N GLU A 103 -0.57 12.36 15.52
CA GLU A 103 -1.25 13.65 15.60
C GLU A 103 -0.43 14.71 16.34
N ARG A 104 -0.58 15.96 15.91
CA ARG A 104 -0.08 17.18 16.56
C ARG A 104 -0.93 18.35 16.03
N ASP A 105 -1.07 19.43 16.80
CA ASP A 105 -1.95 20.55 16.44
C ASP A 105 -1.68 21.10 15.03
N ASP A 106 -0.41 21.25 14.65
CA ASP A 106 -0.02 21.69 13.29
C ASP A 106 -0.38 20.71 12.17
N VAL A 107 -0.42 19.39 12.44
CA VAL A 107 -0.89 18.37 11.51
C VAL A 107 -2.40 18.51 11.30
N LEU A 108 -3.13 18.66 12.39
CA LEU A 108 -4.60 18.76 12.35
C LEU A 108 -5.05 20.05 11.66
N GLU A 109 -4.43 21.18 12.01
CA GLU A 109 -4.67 22.47 11.35
C GLU A 109 -4.38 22.36 9.84
N PHE A 110 -3.26 21.76 9.45
CA PHE A 110 -2.92 21.60 8.04
C PHE A 110 -3.93 20.75 7.27
N LEU A 111 -4.38 19.63 7.85
CA LEU A 111 -5.40 18.77 7.22
C LEU A 111 -6.74 19.51 7.06
N GLN A 112 -7.13 20.32 8.05
CA GLN A 112 -8.34 21.14 8.00
C GLN A 112 -8.23 22.23 6.93
N ASP A 113 -7.14 22.99 6.91
CA ASP A 113 -6.90 24.08 5.94
C ASP A 113 -6.81 23.55 4.50
N ALA A 114 -6.25 22.36 4.32
CA ALA A 114 -6.19 21.67 3.03
C ALA A 114 -7.48 20.93 2.65
N ASN A 115 -8.52 20.96 3.51
CA ASN A 115 -9.78 20.24 3.35
C ASN A 115 -9.59 18.73 3.09
N ILE A 116 -8.64 18.11 3.79
CA ILE A 116 -8.36 16.68 3.72
C ILE A 116 -9.16 15.98 4.82
N ALA A 117 -10.04 15.07 4.42
CA ALA A 117 -10.85 14.29 5.34
C ALA A 117 -9.97 13.38 6.21
N HIS A 118 -10.19 13.40 7.52
CA HIS A 118 -9.34 12.66 8.45
C HIS A 118 -10.05 12.22 9.73
N SER A 119 -9.43 11.25 10.39
CA SER A 119 -9.75 10.78 11.75
C SER A 119 -8.48 10.78 12.59
N HIS A 120 -8.60 11.11 13.86
CA HIS A 120 -7.50 11.15 14.82
C HIS A 120 -7.98 10.77 16.23
N GLY A 121 -7.08 10.56 17.19
CA GLY A 121 -7.41 10.21 18.58
C GLY A 121 -7.97 8.80 18.80
N ARG A 122 -8.07 7.97 17.75
CA ARG A 122 -8.60 6.60 17.81
C ARG A 122 -7.82 5.64 16.92
N CYS A 123 -7.75 4.38 17.32
CA CYS A 123 -7.06 3.35 16.55
C CYS A 123 -7.99 2.76 15.48
N TRP A 124 -7.55 2.77 14.22
CA TRP A 124 -8.32 2.17 13.11
C TRP A 124 -8.60 0.70 13.34
N VAL A 125 -7.59 -0.08 13.75
CA VAL A 125 -7.70 -1.53 14.00
C VAL A 125 -8.79 -1.81 15.03
N ILE A 126 -8.74 -1.15 16.19
CA ILE A 126 -9.76 -1.28 17.25
C ILE A 126 -11.13 -0.88 16.71
N THR A 127 -11.20 0.20 15.92
CA THR A 127 -12.48 0.67 15.36
C THR A 127 -13.12 -0.37 14.46
N VAL A 128 -12.38 -0.96 13.52
CA VAL A 128 -12.94 -1.94 12.58
C VAL A 128 -13.21 -3.31 13.22
N THR A 129 -12.41 -3.72 14.22
CA THR A 129 -12.59 -5.02 14.89
C THR A 129 -13.71 -4.99 15.93
N GLU A 130 -13.73 -4.00 16.83
CA GLU A 130 -14.73 -3.95 17.91
C GLU A 130 -16.14 -3.58 17.42
N ASN A 131 -16.24 -2.88 16.28
CA ASN A 131 -17.52 -2.56 15.65
C ASN A 131 -17.94 -3.59 14.59
N ASP A 132 -17.19 -4.69 14.41
CA ASP A 132 -17.45 -5.74 13.40
C ASP A 132 -17.71 -5.14 12.00
N LEU A 133 -16.73 -4.38 11.51
CA LEU A 133 -16.77 -3.70 10.21
C LEU A 133 -15.86 -4.41 9.19
N PRO A 134 -16.23 -5.60 8.67
CA PRO A 134 -15.50 -6.20 7.58
C PRO A 134 -15.77 -5.47 6.26
N CYS A 135 -14.82 -5.56 5.33
CA CYS A 135 -15.03 -5.17 3.95
C CYS A 135 -16.14 -6.03 3.32
N ILE A 136 -17.17 -5.37 2.79
CA ILE A 136 -18.31 -6.02 2.15
C ILE A 136 -17.97 -6.41 0.70
N ASN A 137 -17.20 -5.58 -0.01
CA ASN A 137 -16.81 -5.81 -1.40
C ASN A 137 -15.35 -6.24 -1.47
N ARG A 138 -15.07 -7.47 -1.07
CA ARG A 138 -13.71 -8.00 -1.03
C ARG A 138 -13.12 -8.11 -2.43
N LEU A 139 -11.85 -7.76 -2.56
CA LEU A 139 -11.05 -8.01 -3.75
C LEU A 139 -10.53 -9.45 -3.73
N ASP A 140 -10.29 -10.01 -4.90
CA ASP A 140 -9.73 -11.35 -5.03
C ASP A 140 -8.28 -11.38 -4.55
N GLU A 141 -7.85 -12.55 -4.08
CA GLU A 141 -6.42 -12.81 -3.86
C GLU A 141 -5.74 -12.90 -5.22
N VAL A 142 -4.80 -11.98 -5.46
CA VAL A 142 -4.09 -11.86 -6.73
C VAL A 142 -2.60 -12.10 -6.53
N PRO A 143 -1.88 -12.53 -7.59
CA PRO A 143 -0.43 -12.62 -7.57
C PRO A 143 0.22 -11.25 -7.44
N TRP A 144 1.52 -11.27 -7.16
CA TRP A 144 2.32 -10.08 -7.10
C TRP A 144 3.64 -10.21 -7.83
N PHE A 145 4.22 -9.07 -8.17
CA PHE A 145 5.35 -8.98 -9.07
C PHE A 145 6.39 -8.02 -8.54
N LEU A 146 7.63 -8.27 -8.95
CA LEU A 146 8.82 -7.56 -8.50
C LEU A 146 9.73 -7.32 -9.70
N GLN A 147 10.24 -6.09 -9.80
CA GLN A 147 11.37 -5.79 -10.65
C GLN A 147 12.57 -5.35 -9.82
N THR A 148 13.72 -5.98 -10.06
CA THR A 148 15.01 -5.64 -9.45
C THR A 148 16.09 -5.46 -10.51
N MET A 149 17.18 -4.82 -10.12
CA MET A 149 18.40 -4.76 -10.94
C MET A 149 19.34 -5.92 -10.61
N ALA A 150 19.82 -6.63 -11.62
CA ALA A 150 20.76 -7.73 -11.47
C ALA A 150 22.10 -7.28 -10.85
N GLN A 151 22.64 -8.06 -9.92
CA GLN A 151 23.92 -7.80 -9.24
C GLN A 151 25.15 -8.39 -9.95
N ASP A 152 24.99 -8.98 -11.12
CA ASP A 152 26.07 -9.60 -11.90
C ASP A 152 26.90 -8.57 -12.73
N GLY A 153 26.60 -7.27 -12.57
CA GLY A 153 27.24 -6.18 -13.30
C GLY A 153 26.67 -5.95 -14.71
N SER A 154 25.62 -6.68 -15.11
CA SER A 154 24.96 -6.50 -16.42
C SER A 154 23.99 -5.33 -16.49
N GLU A 155 23.63 -4.71 -15.35
CA GLU A 155 22.57 -3.69 -15.22
C GLU A 155 21.22 -4.12 -15.83
N CYS A 156 20.97 -5.43 -15.95
CA CYS A 156 19.73 -5.95 -16.50
C CYS A 156 18.60 -5.94 -15.44
N SER A 157 17.41 -5.49 -15.84
CA SER A 157 16.20 -5.62 -15.02
C SER A 157 15.68 -7.05 -15.01
N LEU A 158 15.35 -7.55 -13.82
CA LEU A 158 14.80 -8.88 -13.58
C LEU A 158 13.35 -8.75 -13.13
N TRP A 159 12.42 -9.30 -13.92
CA TRP A 159 11.00 -9.35 -13.58
C TRP A 159 10.63 -10.72 -13.01
N ARG A 160 10.00 -10.74 -11.85
CA ARG A 160 9.58 -11.96 -11.14
C ARG A 160 8.10 -11.90 -10.79
N ALA A 161 7.46 -13.06 -10.84
CA ALA A 161 6.08 -13.26 -10.45
C ALA A 161 6.01 -14.21 -9.25
N PHE A 162 5.04 -13.97 -8.38
CA PHE A 162 4.80 -14.70 -7.15
C PHE A 162 3.30 -14.91 -6.97
N GLU A 163 2.91 -16.09 -6.53
CA GLU A 163 1.54 -16.37 -6.13
C GLU A 163 1.13 -15.52 -4.92
N SER A 164 -0.19 -15.38 -4.73
CA SER A 164 -0.71 -14.65 -3.58
C SER A 164 -0.23 -15.27 -2.26
N GLY A 165 0.27 -14.45 -1.34
CA GLY A 165 0.73 -14.90 -0.03
C GLY A 165 2.15 -15.50 -0.01
N GLU A 166 2.85 -15.58 -1.14
CA GLU A 166 4.26 -15.98 -1.15
C GLU A 166 5.15 -14.96 -0.43
N ASN A 167 6.11 -15.47 0.33
CA ASN A 167 7.07 -14.63 1.04
C ASN A 167 8.33 -14.39 0.20
N HIS A 168 8.90 -13.19 0.34
CA HIS A 168 10.14 -12.80 -0.30
C HIS A 168 10.96 -11.87 0.60
N SER A 169 12.27 -12.07 0.57
CA SER A 169 13.26 -11.20 1.19
C SER A 169 14.11 -10.59 0.08
N LEU A 170 14.14 -9.27 0.01
CA LEU A 170 14.85 -8.54 -1.02
C LEU A 170 16.34 -8.48 -0.70
N ASP A 171 17.16 -8.94 -1.64
CA ASP A 171 18.63 -8.87 -1.59
C ASP A 171 19.24 -8.05 -2.75
N GLU A 172 18.41 -7.61 -3.70
CA GLU A 172 18.79 -6.83 -4.88
C GLU A 172 18.21 -5.40 -4.85
N PRO A 173 18.79 -4.44 -5.58
CA PRO A 173 18.20 -3.11 -5.73
C PRO A 173 16.79 -3.19 -6.34
N LEU A 174 15.81 -2.64 -5.62
CA LEU A 174 14.42 -2.59 -6.05
C LEU A 174 14.22 -1.53 -7.13
N GLU A 175 13.52 -1.90 -8.21
CA GLU A 175 13.03 -0.97 -9.22
C GLU A 175 11.51 -0.76 -9.13
N TRP A 176 10.75 -1.83 -8.90
CA TRP A 176 9.29 -1.76 -8.74
C TRP A 176 8.74 -2.98 -7.99
N VAL A 177 7.64 -2.81 -7.25
CA VAL A 177 6.91 -3.90 -6.60
C VAL A 177 5.43 -3.57 -6.50
N GLY A 178 4.57 -4.53 -6.83
CA GLY A 178 3.13 -4.35 -6.93
C GLY A 178 2.39 -5.68 -7.01
N ASP A 179 1.13 -5.71 -6.60
CA ASP A 179 0.24 -6.83 -6.94
C ASP A 179 -0.44 -6.59 -8.30
N LEU A 180 -1.29 -7.52 -8.75
CA LEU A 180 -1.95 -7.38 -10.04
C LEU A 180 -2.83 -6.11 -10.13
N TYR A 181 -3.41 -5.64 -9.03
CA TYR A 181 -4.18 -4.38 -9.02
C TYR A 181 -3.25 -3.17 -9.19
N ASP A 182 -2.11 -3.17 -8.49
CA ASP A 182 -1.09 -2.13 -8.67
C ASP A 182 -0.54 -2.13 -10.10
N LEU A 183 -0.28 -3.31 -10.67
CA LEU A 183 0.21 -3.45 -12.04
C LEU A 183 -0.80 -2.92 -13.05
N ARG A 184 -2.10 -3.05 -12.78
CA ARG A 184 -3.18 -2.55 -13.62
C ARG A 184 -3.29 -1.02 -13.55
N ASP A 185 -3.24 -0.46 -12.34
CA ASP A 185 -3.69 0.92 -12.08
C ASP A 185 -2.55 1.93 -11.94
N SER A 186 -1.31 1.48 -11.70
CA SER A 186 -0.18 2.37 -11.43
C SER A 186 0.28 3.14 -12.66
N ASP A 187 0.53 4.44 -12.50
CA ASP A 187 1.12 5.31 -13.53
C ASP A 187 2.66 5.23 -13.60
N GLU A 188 3.27 4.43 -12.72
CA GLU A 188 4.72 4.22 -12.74
C GLU A 188 5.19 3.65 -14.09
N THR A 189 6.37 4.08 -14.51
CA THR A 189 6.92 3.73 -15.84
C THR A 189 7.01 2.22 -16.05
N ILE A 190 7.43 1.46 -15.03
CA ILE A 190 7.57 0.01 -15.10
C ILE A 190 6.20 -0.66 -15.26
N ALA A 191 5.20 -0.27 -14.46
CA ALA A 191 3.86 -0.82 -14.59
C ALA A 191 3.26 -0.53 -15.98
N ARG A 192 3.38 0.70 -16.49
CA ARG A 192 2.97 1.06 -17.86
C ARG A 192 3.70 0.26 -18.93
N TYR A 193 5.00 0.04 -18.76
CA TYR A 193 5.81 -0.72 -19.69
C TYR A 193 5.35 -2.18 -19.75
N ILE A 194 5.17 -2.84 -18.61
CA ILE A 194 4.68 -4.22 -18.55
C ILE A 194 3.28 -4.34 -19.17
N ARG A 195 2.36 -3.41 -18.89
CA ARG A 195 1.04 -3.37 -19.55
C ARG A 195 1.15 -3.24 -21.07
N SER A 196 2.12 -2.47 -21.57
CA SER A 196 2.33 -2.29 -23.02
C SER A 196 2.85 -3.53 -23.74
N LEU A 197 3.38 -4.52 -23.00
CA LEU A 197 3.89 -5.79 -23.53
C LEU A 197 2.84 -6.90 -23.61
N GLN A 198 1.59 -6.61 -23.21
CA GLN A 198 0.45 -7.52 -23.31
C GLN A 198 0.13 -7.80 -24.79
N GLN A 199 -0.01 -9.08 -25.14
CA GLN A 199 -0.32 -9.51 -26.51
C GLN A 199 -1.83 -9.59 -26.76
N GLU A 200 -2.23 -9.64 -28.03
CA GLU A 200 -3.64 -9.80 -28.40
C GLU A 200 -4.21 -11.13 -27.87
N GLY A 201 -5.35 -11.07 -27.18
CA GLY A 201 -6.00 -12.23 -26.58
C GLY A 201 -5.41 -12.69 -25.24
N GLU A 202 -4.34 -12.06 -24.77
CA GLU A 202 -3.71 -12.34 -23.47
C GLU A 202 -4.32 -11.43 -22.39
N THR A 203 -4.46 -11.91 -21.17
CA THR A 203 -4.79 -11.10 -19.99
C THR A 203 -3.54 -10.42 -19.41
N LEU A 204 -3.71 -9.35 -18.60
CA LEU A 204 -2.58 -8.71 -17.94
C LEU A 204 -1.80 -9.69 -17.04
N ASN A 205 -2.52 -10.60 -16.37
CA ASN A 205 -1.90 -11.61 -15.52
C ASN A 205 -1.02 -12.56 -16.34
N GLU A 206 -1.55 -13.12 -17.43
CA GLU A 206 -0.78 -14.00 -18.32
C GLU A 206 0.46 -13.29 -18.90
N ALA A 207 0.32 -12.02 -19.30
CA ALA A 207 1.45 -11.21 -19.76
C ALA A 207 2.53 -11.06 -18.67
N ALA A 208 2.13 -10.73 -17.45
CA ALA A 208 3.05 -10.54 -16.34
C ALA A 208 3.81 -11.84 -15.97
N TYR A 209 3.15 -13.00 -16.02
CA TYR A 209 3.80 -14.30 -15.82
C TYR A 209 4.71 -14.67 -16.99
N ARG A 210 4.28 -14.47 -18.25
CA ARG A 210 5.11 -14.76 -19.43
C ARG A 210 6.42 -13.95 -19.43
N LEU A 211 6.37 -12.73 -18.91
CA LEU A 211 7.54 -11.86 -18.77
C LEU A 211 8.44 -12.25 -17.61
N SER A 212 7.92 -13.02 -16.64
CA SER A 212 8.74 -13.54 -15.54
C SER A 212 9.62 -14.67 -16.04
N LYS A 213 10.90 -14.64 -15.64
CA LYS A 213 11.90 -15.65 -15.99
C LYS A 213 12.42 -16.36 -14.75
#